data_AF-A0A840XZX0-F1
#
_entry.id   AF-A0A840XZX0-F1
#
_cell.length_a   1.000
_cell.length_b   1.000
_cell.length_c   1.000
_cell.angle_alpha   90.00
_cell.angle_beta   90.00
_cell.angle_gamma   90.00
#
_symmetry.space_group_name_H-M   'P 1'
#
loop_
_entity.id
_entity.type
_entity.pdbx_description
1 polymer ?
#
loop_
_entity_poly.entity_id
_entity_poly.type
_entity_poly.pdbx_seq_one_letter_code
_entity_poly.pdbx_strand_id
1 'polypeptide(L)'
;MPLYPPNPVVMAEARRLASEDLDRGLGQVAELLAQQGHHGPDGRPYPGRTVANLLDEGLRRRRADRWHERNRGAAEDFNQWLGGDGRHLLAGDRDSGADREPPS
;
A
#
# COMPACT_ATOMS: atom_id res chain seq x y z
N MET A 1 -1.70 15.01 11.19
CA MET A 1 -3.13 15.29 10.88
C MET A 1 -3.24 15.69 9.41
N PRO A 2 -4.30 15.30 8.67
CA PRO A 2 -4.49 15.79 7.31
C PRO A 2 -4.62 17.33 7.34
N LEU A 3 -3.98 18.00 6.38
CA LEU A 3 -3.78 19.45 6.37
C LEU A 3 -5.07 20.29 6.24
N TYR A 4 -6.22 19.66 5.94
CA TYR A 4 -7.49 20.35 5.71
C TYR A 4 -8.66 19.54 6.29
N PRO A 5 -9.71 20.19 6.83
CA PRO A 5 -10.94 19.49 7.15
C PRO A 5 -11.47 18.86 5.85
N PRO A 6 -11.65 17.54 5.79
CA PRO A 6 -11.96 16.86 4.56
C PRO A 6 -13.36 17.24 4.10
N ASN A 7 -13.47 17.74 2.86
CA ASN A 7 -14.75 18.08 2.24
C ASN A 7 -15.67 16.84 2.28
N PRO A 8 -16.86 16.91 2.91
CA PRO A 8 -17.75 15.76 3.06
C PRO A 8 -18.12 15.09 1.73
N VAL A 9 -18.23 15.87 0.65
CA VAL A 9 -18.50 15.37 -0.70
C VAL A 9 -17.34 14.51 -1.19
N VAL A 10 -16.11 15.01 -1.05
CA VAL A 10 -14.89 14.29 -1.46
C VAL A 10 -14.71 13.02 -0.62
N MET A 11 -15.04 13.05 0.67
CA MET A 11 -15.02 11.86 1.52
C MET A 11 -16.03 10.81 1.09
N ALA A 12 -17.28 11.22 0.84
CA ALA A 12 -18.33 10.31 0.39
C ALA A 12 -17.96 9.67 -0.96
N GLU A 13 -17.44 10.46 -1.88
CA GLU A 13 -17.04 9.98 -3.20
C GLU A 13 -15.81 9.06 -3.14
N ALA A 14 -14.80 9.40 -2.33
CA ALA A 14 -13.65 8.53 -2.09
C ALA A 14 -14.07 7.17 -1.53
N ARG A 15 -15.03 7.16 -0.59
CA ARG A 15 -15.58 5.93 -0.01
C ARG A 15 -16.37 5.12 -1.02
N ARG A 16 -17.22 5.78 -1.82
CA ARG A 16 -17.98 5.13 -2.90
C ARG A 16 -17.03 4.39 -3.84
N LEU A 17 -16.09 5.11 -4.44
CA LEU A 17 -15.11 4.57 -5.40
C LEU A 17 -14.23 3.46 -4.80
N ALA A 18 -13.83 3.60 -3.53
CA ALA A 18 -13.02 2.59 -2.85
C ALA A 18 -13.83 1.38 -2.37
N SER A 19 -15.17 1.47 -2.32
CA SER A 19 -16.07 0.37 -1.95
C SER A 19 -16.59 -0.43 -3.15
N GLU A 20 -16.67 0.21 -4.32
CA GLU A 20 -17.01 -0.45 -5.58
C GLU A 20 -15.99 -1.52 -5.97
N ASP A 21 -14.73 -1.25 -5.67
CA ASP A 21 -13.62 -2.15 -5.96
C ASP A 21 -12.61 -2.12 -4.81
N LEU A 22 -12.66 -3.13 -3.96
CA LEU A 22 -11.74 -3.31 -2.83
C LEU A 22 -10.30 -3.58 -3.27
N ASP A 23 -10.11 -4.02 -4.51
CA ASP A 23 -8.82 -4.36 -5.11
C ASP A 23 -8.14 -3.15 -5.79
N ARG A 24 -8.92 -2.13 -6.16
CA ARG A 24 -8.43 -0.88 -6.78
C ARG A 24 -7.43 -0.13 -5.89
N GLY A 25 -6.25 0.17 -6.40
CA GLY A 25 -5.24 0.93 -5.64
C GLY A 25 -5.72 2.33 -5.23
N LEU A 26 -5.29 2.82 -4.07
CA LEU A 26 -5.70 4.16 -3.59
C LEU A 26 -5.19 5.30 -4.48
N GLY A 27 -4.11 5.10 -5.25
CA GLY A 27 -3.68 6.03 -6.29
C GLY A 27 -4.69 6.14 -7.42
N GLN A 28 -5.25 5.01 -7.88
CA GLN A 28 -6.31 5.01 -8.90
C GLN A 28 -7.60 5.63 -8.38
N VAL A 29 -7.96 5.41 -7.11
CA VAL A 29 -9.09 6.13 -6.49
C VAL A 29 -8.87 7.65 -6.53
N ALA A 30 -7.64 8.10 -6.28
CA ALA A 30 -7.33 9.52 -6.36
C ALA A 30 -7.44 10.10 -7.78
N GLU A 31 -7.02 9.33 -8.80
CA GLU A 31 -7.16 9.72 -10.20
C GLU A 31 -8.63 9.84 -10.60
N LEU A 32 -9.48 8.88 -10.19
CA LEU A 32 -10.92 8.92 -10.45
C LEU A 32 -11.58 10.11 -9.75
N LEU A 33 -11.18 10.44 -8.52
CA LEU A 33 -11.62 11.66 -7.84
C LEU A 33 -11.26 12.91 -8.64
N ALA A 34 -10.02 13.00 -9.14
CA ALA A 34 -9.59 14.12 -9.95
C ALA A 34 -10.37 14.23 -11.27
N GLN A 35 -10.70 13.10 -11.92
CA GLN A 35 -11.54 13.09 -13.13
C GLN A 35 -12.95 13.64 -12.87
N GLN A 36 -13.45 13.55 -11.63
CA GLN A 36 -14.72 14.13 -11.21
C GLN A 36 -14.60 15.58 -10.69
N GLY A 37 -13.43 16.20 -10.84
CA GLY A 37 -13.16 17.56 -10.40
C GLY A 37 -12.75 17.69 -8.92
N HIS A 38 -12.53 16.57 -8.23
CA HIS A 38 -12.04 16.56 -6.85
C HIS A 38 -10.51 16.50 -6.83
N HIS A 39 -9.87 17.66 -6.96
CA HIS A 39 -8.42 17.81 -6.91
C HIS A 39 -7.92 18.19 -5.52
N GLY A 40 -6.64 17.92 -5.27
CA GLY A 40 -5.89 18.49 -4.18
C GLY A 40 -5.68 20.01 -4.35
N PRO A 41 -5.15 20.68 -3.31
CA PRO A 41 -4.95 22.13 -3.30
C PRO A 41 -3.94 22.63 -4.34
N ASP A 42 -3.10 21.75 -4.86
CA ASP A 42 -2.13 21.99 -5.93
C ASP A 42 -2.71 21.74 -7.33
N GLY A 43 -4.01 21.44 -7.44
CA GLY A 43 -4.69 21.09 -8.69
C GLY A 43 -4.39 19.67 -9.17
N ARG A 44 -3.59 18.89 -8.45
CA ARG A 44 -3.23 17.51 -8.81
C ARG A 44 -4.18 16.50 -8.15
N PRO A 45 -4.21 15.24 -8.60
CA PRO A 45 -4.87 14.18 -7.86
C PRO A 45 -4.33 14.07 -6.44
N TYR A 46 -5.20 13.71 -5.49
CA TYR A 46 -4.77 13.49 -4.11
C TYR A 46 -3.69 12.40 -4.02
N PRO A 47 -2.71 12.51 -3.12
CA PRO A 47 -1.84 11.39 -2.82
C PRO A 47 -2.65 10.19 -2.30
N GLY A 48 -2.27 8.96 -2.66
CA GLY A 48 -2.97 7.75 -2.17
C GLY A 48 -3.03 7.67 -0.64
N ARG A 49 -1.98 8.13 0.06
CA ARG A 49 -1.98 8.26 1.53
C ARG A 49 -3.06 9.21 2.06
N THR A 50 -3.39 10.25 1.29
CA THR A 50 -4.44 11.20 1.64
C THR A 50 -5.80 10.56 1.44
N VAL A 51 -6.00 9.84 0.34
CA VAL A 51 -7.22 9.06 0.10
C VAL A 51 -7.45 8.04 1.21
N ALA A 52 -6.40 7.37 1.70
CA ALA A 52 -6.50 6.46 2.84
C ALA A 52 -7.13 7.12 4.08
N ASN A 53 -6.83 8.40 4.33
CA ASN A 53 -7.37 9.16 5.46
C ASN A 53 -8.83 9.62 5.25
N LEU A 54 -9.35 9.56 4.01
CA LEU A 54 -10.75 9.88 3.70
C LEU A 54 -11.70 8.70 3.96
N LEU A 55 -11.15 7.48 3.98
CA LEU A 55 -11.90 6.25 4.17
C LEU A 55 -12.26 6.05 5.65
N ASP A 56 -13.47 5.56 5.92
CA ASP A 56 -13.83 5.12 7.25
C ASP A 56 -13.04 3.85 7.67
N GLU A 57 -13.04 3.59 8.97
CA GLU A 57 -12.33 2.46 9.58
C GLU A 57 -12.84 1.10 9.05
N GLY A 58 -14.14 0.96 8.82
CA GLY A 58 -14.73 -0.30 8.34
C GLY A 58 -14.30 -0.63 6.92
N LEU A 59 -14.24 0.37 6.04
CA LEU A 59 -13.76 0.20 4.67
C LEU A 59 -12.25 -0.07 4.62
N ARG A 60 -11.46 0.60 5.48
CA ARG A 60 -10.02 0.30 5.60
C ARG A 60 -9.77 -1.16 6.00
N ARG A 61 -10.52 -1.68 6.98
CA ARG A 61 -10.41 -3.09 7.40
C ARG A 61 -10.77 -4.05 6.28
N ARG A 62 -11.93 -3.89 5.65
CA ARG A 62 -12.35 -4.78 4.53
C ARG A 62 -11.34 -4.82 3.39
N ARG A 63 -10.71 -3.68 3.08
CA ARG A 63 -9.65 -3.62 2.06
C ARG A 63 -8.38 -4.32 2.50
N ALA A 64 -7.99 -4.18 3.77
CA ALA A 64 -6.86 -4.91 4.33
C ALA A 64 -7.13 -6.43 4.33
N ASP A 65 -8.32 -6.86 4.75
CA ASP A 65 -8.74 -8.26 4.73
C ASP A 65 -8.71 -8.84 3.31
N ARG A 66 -9.22 -8.09 2.33
CA ARG A 66 -9.19 -8.49 0.92
C ARG A 66 -7.77 -8.61 0.39
N TRP A 67 -6.90 -7.67 0.75
CA TRP A 67 -5.49 -7.73 0.41
C TRP A 67 -4.83 -8.95 1.05
N HIS A 68 -5.06 -9.22 2.34
CA HIS A 68 -4.54 -10.39 3.03
C HIS A 68 -5.05 -11.70 2.40
N GLU A 69 -6.32 -11.78 2.04
CA GLU A 69 -6.91 -12.95 1.39
C GLU A 69 -6.26 -13.23 0.04
N ARG A 70 -6.03 -12.20 -0.77
CA ARG A 70 -5.34 -12.34 -2.06
C ARG A 70 -3.89 -12.76 -1.92
N ASN A 71 -3.21 -12.21 -0.93
CA ASN A 71 -1.79 -12.48 -0.71
C ASN A 71 -1.55 -13.72 0.14
N ARG A 72 -2.60 -14.42 0.59
CA ARG A 72 -2.48 -15.63 1.40
C ARG A 72 -1.67 -16.70 0.68
N GLY A 73 -1.97 -16.96 -0.59
CA GLY A 73 -1.20 -17.92 -1.41
C GLY A 73 0.26 -17.50 -1.59
N ALA A 74 0.52 -16.24 -1.90
CA ALA A 74 1.90 -15.73 -2.04
C ALA A 74 2.69 -15.79 -0.72
N ALA A 75 2.02 -15.58 0.42
CA ALA A 75 2.63 -15.71 1.75
C ALA A 75 2.90 -17.18 2.10
N GLU A 76 1.99 -18.10 1.75
CA GLU A 76 2.18 -19.55 1.91
C GLU A 76 3.33 -20.07 1.05
N ASP A 77 3.40 -19.64 -0.21
CA ASP A 77 4.49 -19.98 -1.14
C ASP A 77 5.84 -19.46 -0.65
N PHE A 78 5.89 -18.21 -0.16
CA PHE A 78 7.09 -17.64 0.44
C PHE A 78 7.52 -18.39 1.71
N ASN A 79 6.57 -18.75 2.58
CA ASN A 79 6.85 -19.54 3.78
C ASN A 79 7.35 -20.94 3.44
N GLN A 80 6.82 -21.56 2.38
CA GLN A 80 7.30 -22.85 1.90
C GLN A 80 8.72 -22.75 1.34
N TRP A 81 9.01 -21.71 0.55
CA TRP A 81 10.36 -21.43 0.06
C TRP A 81 11.35 -21.18 1.21
N LEU A 82 10.96 -20.42 2.24
CA LEU A 82 11.76 -20.20 3.45
C LEU A 82 12.05 -21.50 4.22
N GLY A 83 11.09 -22.42 4.26
CA GLY A 83 11.21 -23.71 4.95
C GLY A 83 12.15 -24.70 4.26
N GLY A 84 12.38 -24.54 2.95
CA GLY A 84 13.33 -25.32 2.16
C GLY A 84 14.70 -24.63 2.05
N ASP A 85 14.89 -23.86 0.98
CA ASP A 85 16.19 -23.29 0.61
C ASP A 85 16.41 -21.84 1.10
N GLY A 86 15.34 -21.09 1.39
CA GLY A 86 15.43 -19.65 1.66
C GLY A 86 16.13 -19.28 2.97
N ARG A 87 16.13 -20.17 3.97
CA ARG A 87 16.81 -19.95 5.27
C ARG A 87 18.33 -19.79 5.15
N HIS A 88 18.95 -20.49 4.21
CA HIS A 88 20.39 -20.42 4.00
C HIS A 88 20.84 -19.11 3.34
N LEU A 89 20.00 -18.51 2.49
CA LEU A 89 20.29 -17.23 1.83
C LEU A 89 20.16 -16.02 2.77
N LEU A 90 19.21 -16.06 3.72
CA LEU A 90 19.03 -14.99 4.71
C LEU A 90 20.05 -15.06 5.87
N ALA A 91 20.63 -16.24 6.13
CA ALA A 91 21.66 -16.43 7.14
C ALA A 91 23.08 -16.15 6.63
N GLY A 92 23.30 -16.11 5.31
CA GLY A 92 24.61 -15.97 4.67
C GLY A 92 25.21 -14.56 4.64
N ASP A 93 24.48 -13.53 5.08
CA ASP A 93 24.92 -12.12 4.94
C ASP A 93 25.71 -11.58 6.16
N ARG A 94 26.18 -12.47 7.05
CA ARG A 94 27.02 -12.08 8.21
C ARG A 94 28.52 -12.39 8.08
N ASP A 95 28.97 -13.12 7.06
CA ASP A 95 30.40 -13.50 6.93
C ASP A 95 31.13 -12.93 5.70
N SER A 96 30.48 -12.12 4.87
CA SER A 96 31.16 -11.49 3.70
C SER A 96 31.90 -10.18 4.04
N GLY A 97 32.43 -10.06 5.26
CA GLY A 97 32.97 -8.82 5.82
C GLY A 97 34.42 -8.87 6.32
N ALA A 98 35.17 -9.94 6.08
CA ALA A 98 36.58 -10.02 6.47
C ALA A 98 37.40 -10.71 5.37
N ASP A 99 37.89 -9.91 4.42
CA ASP A 99 39.20 -10.04 3.78
C ASP A 99 39.22 -9.22 2.48
N ARG A 100 39.38 -7.90 2.64
CA ARG A 100 39.98 -7.08 1.60
C ARG A 100 41.10 -6.27 2.24
N GLU A 101 42.29 -6.86 2.28
CA GLU A 101 43.51 -6.07 2.41
C GLU A 101 43.58 -5.03 1.28
N PRO A 102 43.85 -3.76 1.58
CA PRO A 102 44.15 -2.78 0.53
C PRO A 102 45.59 -3.03 0.02
N PRO A 103 45.82 -3.11 -1.31
CA PRO A 103 47.18 -3.18 -1.83
C PRO A 103 47.93 -1.86 -1.55
N SER A 104 49.19 -2.01 -1.12
CA SER A 104 50.17 -0.93 -0.91
C SER A 104 50.68 -0.33 -2.21
#